data_AF-A0A1S2KPC1-F1
#
_entry.id   AF-A0A1S2KPC1-F1
#
_cell.length_a   1.000
_cell.length_b   1.000
_cell.length_c   1.000
_cell.angle_alpha   90.00
_cell.angle_beta   90.00
_cell.angle_gamma   90.00
#
_symmetry.space_group_name_H-M   'P 1'
#
loop_
_entity.id
_entity.type
_entity.pdbx_description
1 polymer ?
#
loop_
_entity_poly.entity_id
_entity_poly.type
_entity_poly.pdbx_seq_one_letter_code
_entity_poly.pdbx_strand_id
1 'polypeptide(L)'
;MDPVKPTVCLNMIVKNEAHVIRRCLASVRPLVDTWAIVDTGSTDGTQDIVREALADLPGTLYERPWKGYDGSRTEAVDLARDSADYLFFIDADDVLETTPGFTVPQLTHDAYRVALHDTGIIHWRPALVSTRLPWRYVGVLHEYIDCGGPYTLGTLEGAHIRSVGGGARLRGEGLRQKYLRDAAILEQGLAEEPGNARYVFYLAQSWRDAGEPEKSLAAYDRRADMGGWDEEVFCSRLYAARLAAALERSGAEVVDRYLRAHESRPARAEALGALARHCRLNGPRWPLAHLVARQAARPPFPSDVLFVEHEWYAWRALDELAVAAYWVGEYDESRECCERLLAGDALPADHRDRVLRNLEFARRGAGAPGLVDA
;
A
#
# COMPACT_ATOMS: atom_id res chain seq x y z
N MET A 1 3.99 -41.52 -5.77
CA MET A 1 4.77 -40.69 -4.83
C MET A 1 3.97 -39.43 -4.65
N ASP A 2 3.57 -39.12 -3.42
CA ASP A 2 2.95 -37.82 -3.17
C ASP A 2 3.95 -36.73 -3.56
N PRO A 3 3.51 -35.66 -4.25
CA PRO A 3 4.41 -34.59 -4.64
C PRO A 3 5.10 -34.04 -3.39
N VAL A 4 6.44 -33.98 -3.43
CA VAL A 4 7.24 -33.40 -2.34
C VAL A 4 6.80 -31.95 -2.17
N LYS A 5 6.39 -31.59 -0.95
CA LYS A 5 6.01 -30.23 -0.61
C LYS A 5 7.23 -29.31 -0.82
N PRO A 6 7.11 -28.22 -1.59
CA PRO A 6 8.22 -27.30 -1.80
C PRO A 6 8.61 -26.62 -0.48
N THR A 7 9.91 -26.47 -0.28
CA THR A 7 10.51 -25.83 0.89
C THR A 7 10.60 -24.31 0.71
N VAL A 8 10.47 -23.56 1.81
CA VAL A 8 10.54 -22.09 1.79
C VAL A 8 11.60 -21.57 2.76
N CYS A 9 12.50 -20.72 2.26
CA CYS A 9 13.52 -20.01 3.03
C CYS A 9 13.07 -18.59 3.36
N LEU A 10 13.08 -18.22 4.65
CA LEU A 10 13.00 -16.81 5.04
C LEU A 10 14.26 -16.08 4.58
N ASN A 11 14.11 -15.05 3.74
CA ASN A 11 15.21 -14.21 3.30
C ASN A 11 14.94 -12.73 3.61
N MET A 12 15.83 -12.12 4.37
CA MET A 12 15.71 -10.71 4.78
C MET A 12 17.07 -10.10 5.08
N ILE A 13 17.15 -8.77 4.95
CA ILE A 13 18.23 -7.96 5.51
C ILE A 13 17.74 -7.32 6.81
N VAL A 14 18.63 -7.19 7.80
CA VAL A 14 18.29 -6.60 9.11
C VAL A 14 19.37 -5.61 9.56
N LYS A 15 18.95 -4.60 10.33
CA LYS A 15 19.84 -3.67 11.01
C LYS A 15 19.16 -2.99 12.20
N ASN A 16 19.64 -3.28 13.40
CA ASN A 16 19.15 -2.68 14.65
C ASN A 16 17.64 -2.85 14.90
N GLU A 17 17.12 -4.06 14.67
CA GLU A 17 15.70 -4.40 14.78
C GLU A 17 15.35 -5.22 16.04
N ALA A 18 16.19 -5.20 17.08
CA ALA A 18 16.02 -6.04 18.27
C ALA A 18 14.64 -5.85 18.95
N HIS A 19 14.05 -4.66 18.82
CA HIS A 19 12.76 -4.30 19.42
C HIS A 19 11.53 -4.82 18.66
N VAL A 20 11.64 -5.23 17.40
CA VAL A 20 10.48 -5.64 16.57
C VAL A 20 10.67 -6.99 15.92
N ILE A 21 11.91 -7.40 15.63
CA ILE A 21 12.16 -8.57 14.79
C ILE A 21 11.54 -9.86 15.35
N ARG A 22 11.45 -10.02 16.67
CA ARG A 22 10.87 -11.21 17.30
C ARG A 22 9.42 -11.47 16.88
N ARG A 23 8.59 -10.42 16.74
CA ARG A 23 7.19 -10.60 16.29
C ARG A 23 7.12 -11.00 14.80
N CYS A 24 8.00 -10.45 13.98
CA CYS A 24 8.11 -10.81 12.56
C CYS A 24 8.49 -12.29 12.42
N LEU A 25 9.58 -12.70 13.08
CA LEU A 25 10.07 -14.08 13.05
C LEU A 25 9.04 -15.09 13.58
N ALA A 26 8.30 -14.75 14.63
CA ALA A 26 7.22 -15.60 15.13
C ALA A 26 6.08 -15.76 14.11
N SER A 27 5.74 -14.70 13.39
CA SER A 27 4.62 -14.67 12.44
C SER A 27 4.86 -15.51 11.17
N VAL A 28 6.11 -15.65 10.73
CA VAL A 28 6.45 -16.37 9.49
C VAL A 28 6.61 -17.87 9.67
N ARG A 29 6.66 -18.37 10.90
CA ARG A 29 6.84 -19.80 11.22
C ARG A 29 5.90 -20.76 10.49
N PRO A 30 4.61 -20.44 10.25
CA PRO A 30 3.72 -21.34 9.49
C PRO A 30 4.13 -21.56 8.02
N LEU A 31 4.99 -20.69 7.47
CA LEU A 31 5.35 -20.67 6.06
C LEU A 31 6.77 -21.22 5.79
N VAL A 32 7.71 -21.04 6.72
CA VAL A 32 9.15 -21.20 6.44
C VAL A 32 9.72 -22.50 7.03
N ASP A 33 10.57 -23.17 6.25
CA ASP A 33 11.25 -24.42 6.63
C ASP A 33 12.74 -24.20 6.96
N THR A 34 13.31 -23.10 6.46
CA THR A 34 14.71 -22.71 6.62
C THR A 34 14.84 -21.18 6.59
N TRP A 35 16.02 -20.66 6.89
CA TRP A 35 16.25 -19.21 6.91
C TRP A 35 17.69 -18.81 6.52
N ALA A 36 17.80 -17.68 5.85
CA ALA A 36 19.06 -17.04 5.50
C ALA A 36 18.89 -15.53 5.66
N ILE A 37 19.47 -14.99 6.72
CA ILE A 37 19.30 -13.58 7.11
C ILE A 37 20.64 -12.86 7.02
N VAL A 38 20.67 -11.70 6.39
CA VAL A 38 21.86 -10.85 6.31
C VAL A 38 21.75 -9.70 7.30
N ASP A 39 22.56 -9.72 8.34
CA ASP A 39 22.75 -8.60 9.23
C ASP A 39 23.74 -7.59 8.62
N THR A 40 23.31 -6.34 8.50
CA THR A 40 24.05 -5.27 7.81
C THR A 40 24.77 -4.32 8.79
N GLY A 41 25.14 -4.85 9.96
CA GLY A 41 25.87 -4.16 11.00
C GLY A 41 24.99 -3.69 12.16
N SER A 42 24.18 -4.59 12.73
CA SER A 42 23.45 -4.34 13.97
C SER A 42 24.39 -4.28 15.17
N THR A 43 24.06 -3.41 16.11
CA THR A 43 24.80 -3.16 17.36
C THR A 43 23.93 -3.25 18.60
N ASP A 44 22.68 -3.71 18.45
CA ASP A 44 21.64 -3.71 19.49
C ASP A 44 21.22 -5.11 19.97
N GLY A 45 21.93 -6.17 19.52
CA GLY A 45 21.61 -7.56 19.84
C GLY A 45 20.61 -8.21 18.88
N THR A 46 20.25 -7.57 17.76
CA THR A 46 19.40 -8.16 16.71
C THR A 46 19.87 -9.56 16.31
N GLN A 47 21.19 -9.74 16.13
CA GLN A 47 21.79 -11.01 15.72
C GLN A 47 21.44 -12.16 16.68
N ASP A 48 21.51 -11.90 17.99
CA ASP A 48 21.27 -12.93 19.01
C ASP A 48 19.79 -13.30 19.06
N ILE A 49 18.90 -12.32 18.92
CA ILE A 49 17.46 -12.56 18.85
C ILE A 49 17.09 -13.41 17.64
N VAL A 50 17.70 -13.16 16.48
CA VAL A 50 17.48 -13.98 15.27
C VAL A 50 17.89 -15.42 15.52
N ARG A 51 19.12 -15.64 16.04
CA ARG A 51 19.65 -16.97 16.32
C ARG A 51 18.79 -17.72 17.34
N GLU A 52 18.34 -17.05 18.39
CA GLU A 52 17.48 -17.61 19.42
C GLU A 52 16.09 -17.99 18.86
N ALA A 53 15.45 -17.08 18.13
CA ALA A 53 14.07 -17.25 17.68
C ALA A 53 13.90 -18.31 16.58
N LEU A 54 14.97 -18.63 15.84
CA LEU A 54 14.99 -19.60 14.74
C LEU A 54 15.90 -20.81 15.02
N ALA A 55 16.31 -21.03 16.28
CA ALA A 55 17.26 -22.07 16.66
C ALA A 55 16.82 -23.51 16.32
N ASP A 56 15.51 -23.73 16.18
CA ASP A 56 14.87 -24.99 15.82
C ASP A 56 14.72 -25.22 14.32
N LEU A 57 15.07 -24.23 13.48
CA LEU A 57 15.05 -24.34 12.02
C LEU A 57 16.48 -24.31 11.44
N PRO A 58 16.77 -25.11 10.40
CA PRO A 58 18.03 -24.99 9.69
C PRO A 58 18.15 -23.58 9.09
N GLY A 59 19.34 -23.00 9.15
CA GLY A 59 19.57 -21.68 8.57
C GLY A 59 20.85 -21.01 9.04
N THR A 60 21.14 -19.85 8.48
CA THR A 60 22.38 -19.12 8.74
C THR A 60 22.14 -17.61 8.82
N LEU A 61 22.76 -16.99 9.84
CA LEU A 61 22.90 -15.54 9.91
C LEU A 61 24.24 -15.14 9.28
N TYR A 62 24.21 -14.26 8.30
CA TYR A 62 25.39 -13.70 7.66
C TYR A 62 25.60 -12.26 8.09
N GLU A 63 26.77 -11.94 8.61
CA GLU A 63 27.16 -10.56 8.89
C GLU A 63 27.92 -10.00 7.68
N ARG A 64 27.38 -8.95 7.06
CA ARG A 64 27.92 -8.34 5.82
C ARG A 64 27.91 -6.81 5.90
N PRO A 65 28.86 -6.11 5.23
CA PRO A 65 28.79 -4.66 5.09
C PRO A 65 27.52 -4.23 4.33
N TRP A 66 26.98 -3.07 4.68
CA TRP A 66 25.89 -2.44 3.93
C TRP A 66 26.33 -2.07 2.50
N LYS A 67 25.56 -2.50 1.50
CA LYS A 67 25.82 -2.27 0.06
C LYS A 67 24.70 -1.49 -0.65
N GLY A 68 23.88 -0.74 0.09
CA GLY A 68 22.62 -0.19 -0.44
C GLY A 68 21.46 -1.18 -0.31
N TYR A 69 20.23 -0.73 -0.58
CA TYR A 69 19.02 -1.54 -0.40
C TYR A 69 18.97 -2.71 -1.39
N ASP A 70 19.08 -2.40 -2.68
CA ASP A 70 19.18 -3.39 -3.75
C ASP A 70 20.40 -4.30 -3.60
N GLY A 71 21.58 -3.75 -3.34
CA GLY A 71 22.82 -4.51 -3.23
C GLY A 71 22.81 -5.49 -2.06
N SER A 72 22.38 -5.05 -0.87
CA SER A 72 22.34 -5.91 0.32
C SER A 72 21.25 -6.97 0.21
N ARG A 73 20.08 -6.65 -0.36
CA ARG A 73 19.03 -7.65 -0.57
C ARG A 73 19.39 -8.65 -1.68
N THR A 74 20.08 -8.21 -2.73
CA THR A 74 20.57 -9.12 -3.77
C THR A 74 21.60 -10.09 -3.21
N GLU A 75 22.54 -9.60 -2.37
CA GLU A 75 23.47 -10.49 -1.67
C GLU A 75 22.74 -11.49 -0.75
N ALA A 76 21.68 -11.05 -0.07
CA ALA A 76 20.85 -11.95 0.73
C ALA A 76 20.19 -13.06 -0.12
N VAL A 77 19.66 -12.71 -1.30
CA VAL A 77 19.08 -13.68 -2.25
C VAL A 77 20.12 -14.68 -2.72
N ASP A 78 21.31 -14.22 -3.08
CA ASP A 78 22.38 -15.09 -3.58
C ASP A 78 22.88 -16.08 -2.51
N LEU A 79 23.01 -15.63 -1.25
CA LEU A 79 23.38 -16.50 -0.14
C LEU A 79 22.31 -17.56 0.18
N ALA A 80 21.05 -17.27 -0.12
CA ALA A 80 19.91 -18.14 0.18
C ALA A 80 19.53 -19.10 -0.96
N ARG A 81 20.12 -18.95 -2.15
CA ARG A 81 19.70 -19.61 -3.40
C ARG A 81 19.61 -21.13 -3.29
N ASP A 82 20.53 -21.75 -2.57
CA ASP A 82 20.58 -23.21 -2.39
C ASP A 82 19.93 -23.68 -1.07
N SER A 83 19.25 -22.78 -0.35
CA SER A 83 18.66 -23.09 0.96
C SER A 83 17.28 -23.73 0.86
N ALA A 84 16.52 -23.48 -0.20
CA ALA A 84 15.14 -23.97 -0.38
C ALA A 84 14.68 -23.90 -1.85
N ASP A 85 13.46 -24.40 -2.13
CA ASP A 85 12.81 -24.26 -3.44
C ASP A 85 12.30 -22.83 -3.70
N TYR A 86 11.94 -22.10 -2.63
CA TYR A 86 11.45 -20.73 -2.70
C TYR A 86 12.08 -19.83 -1.62
N LEU A 87 12.21 -18.55 -1.91
CA LEU A 87 12.60 -17.50 -0.97
C LEU A 87 11.40 -16.63 -0.63
N PHE A 88 11.13 -16.42 0.65
CA PHE A 88 10.09 -15.53 1.16
C PHE A 88 10.70 -14.25 1.74
N PHE A 89 10.14 -13.10 1.36
CA PHE A 89 10.61 -11.77 1.75
C PHE A 89 9.57 -11.04 2.60
N ILE A 90 10.02 -10.53 3.75
CA ILE A 90 9.23 -9.68 4.65
C ILE A 90 10.17 -8.71 5.37
N ASP A 91 9.67 -7.53 5.70
CA ASP A 91 10.42 -6.53 6.46
C ASP A 91 10.37 -6.85 7.96
N ALA A 92 11.46 -6.54 8.68
CA ALA A 92 11.64 -6.98 10.07
C ALA A 92 10.63 -6.37 11.06
N ASP A 93 9.98 -5.27 10.66
CA ASP A 93 8.93 -4.61 11.41
C ASP A 93 7.51 -4.96 10.95
N ASP A 94 7.36 -5.88 10.01
CA ASP A 94 6.06 -6.38 9.55
C ASP A 94 5.72 -7.76 10.14
N VAL A 95 4.47 -8.19 9.96
CA VAL A 95 4.00 -9.51 10.39
C VAL A 95 3.24 -10.22 9.29
N LEU A 96 3.42 -11.52 9.16
CA LEU A 96 2.61 -12.39 8.31
C LEU A 96 1.35 -12.81 9.06
N GLU A 97 0.19 -12.52 8.50
CA GLU A 97 -1.11 -12.96 9.00
C GLU A 97 -1.70 -14.01 8.07
N THR A 98 -2.12 -15.12 8.65
CA THR A 98 -2.64 -16.27 7.92
C THR A 98 -4.06 -16.60 8.37
N THR A 99 -4.84 -17.15 7.44
CA THR A 99 -6.18 -17.67 7.74
C THR A 99 -6.08 -18.88 8.69
N PRO A 100 -7.10 -19.13 9.54
CA PRO A 100 -7.11 -20.29 10.42
C PRO A 100 -6.92 -21.61 9.65
N GLY A 101 -5.94 -22.42 10.06
CA GLY A 101 -5.61 -23.68 9.39
C GLY A 101 -4.76 -23.53 8.12
N PHE A 102 -4.16 -22.36 7.89
CA PHE A 102 -3.26 -22.13 6.77
C PHE A 102 -2.16 -23.20 6.68
N THR A 103 -2.04 -23.77 5.49
CA THR A 103 -0.93 -24.62 5.08
C THR A 103 -0.36 -24.07 3.79
N VAL A 104 0.96 -24.08 3.63
CA VAL A 104 1.61 -23.68 2.39
C VAL A 104 0.98 -24.44 1.21
N PRO A 105 0.38 -23.74 0.23
CA PRO A 105 -0.27 -24.39 -0.91
C PRO A 105 0.77 -25.07 -1.80
N GLN A 106 0.31 -25.87 -2.76
CA GLN A 106 1.21 -26.41 -3.78
C GLN A 106 1.77 -25.26 -4.62
N LEU A 107 3.09 -25.05 -4.56
CA LEU A 107 3.74 -23.95 -5.27
C LEU A 107 4.21 -24.40 -6.67
N THR A 108 3.46 -24.05 -7.71
CA THR A 108 3.74 -24.34 -9.13
C THR A 108 4.29 -23.17 -9.95
N HIS A 109 3.99 -21.93 -9.57
CA HIS A 109 4.46 -20.71 -10.24
C HIS A 109 5.89 -20.32 -9.84
N ASP A 110 6.53 -19.48 -10.64
CA ASP A 110 7.89 -18.99 -10.38
C ASP A 110 7.93 -17.89 -9.32
N ALA A 111 6.81 -17.18 -9.11
CA ALA A 111 6.64 -16.22 -8.04
C ALA A 111 5.20 -16.19 -7.54
N TYR A 112 5.00 -15.73 -6.31
CA TYR A 112 3.70 -15.43 -5.73
C TYR A 112 3.68 -14.03 -5.16
N ARG A 113 2.63 -13.30 -5.52
CA ARG A 113 2.32 -12.03 -4.86
C ARG A 113 1.63 -12.28 -3.53
N VAL A 114 1.96 -11.43 -2.57
CA VAL A 114 1.35 -11.40 -1.23
C VAL A 114 0.77 -10.00 -1.04
N ALA A 115 -0.43 -9.92 -0.47
CA ALA A 115 -1.02 -8.64 -0.12
C ALA A 115 -0.27 -8.03 1.05
N LEU A 116 -0.05 -6.73 1.01
CA LEU A 116 0.48 -5.93 2.08
C LEU A 116 -0.59 -4.94 2.50
N HIS A 117 -1.02 -5.06 3.74
CA HIS A 117 -2.04 -4.23 4.34
C HIS A 117 -1.37 -3.15 5.18
N ASP A 118 -1.55 -1.90 4.77
CA ASP A 118 -1.10 -0.72 5.52
C ASP A 118 -2.28 0.24 5.68
N THR A 119 -2.85 0.30 6.87
CA THR A 119 -3.81 1.34 7.28
C THR A 119 -4.89 1.65 6.22
N GLY A 120 -5.65 0.63 5.78
CA GLY A 120 -6.71 0.77 4.78
C GLY A 120 -6.25 0.79 3.32
N ILE A 121 -4.94 0.76 3.07
CA ILE A 121 -4.32 0.59 1.76
C ILE A 121 -3.90 -0.87 1.59
N ILE A 122 -4.22 -1.43 0.42
CA ILE A 122 -3.76 -2.76 0.01
C ILE A 122 -2.83 -2.57 -1.19
N HIS A 123 -1.63 -3.14 -1.09
CA HIS A 123 -0.71 -3.25 -2.21
C HIS A 123 -0.21 -4.68 -2.34
N TRP A 124 0.08 -5.12 -3.57
CA TRP A 124 0.57 -6.48 -3.83
C TRP A 124 1.98 -6.42 -4.40
N ARG A 125 2.87 -7.26 -3.87
CA ARG A 125 4.22 -7.43 -4.43
C ARG A 125 4.59 -8.91 -4.50
N PRO A 126 5.40 -9.33 -5.49
CA PRO A 126 6.08 -10.62 -5.41
C PRO A 126 6.88 -10.68 -4.12
N ALA A 127 6.51 -11.60 -3.23
CA ALA A 127 7.16 -11.76 -1.92
C ALA A 127 7.60 -13.21 -1.67
N LEU A 128 7.24 -14.13 -2.55
CA LEU A 128 7.70 -15.52 -2.53
C LEU A 128 8.16 -15.88 -3.94
N VAL A 129 9.43 -16.22 -4.13
CA VAL A 129 10.01 -16.46 -5.46
C VAL A 129 10.79 -17.77 -5.51
N SER A 130 10.67 -18.49 -6.62
CA SER A 130 11.36 -19.76 -6.85
C SER A 130 12.87 -19.55 -7.02
N THR A 131 13.69 -20.38 -6.38
CA THR A 131 15.16 -20.31 -6.51
C THR A 131 15.68 -20.72 -7.89
N ARG A 132 14.81 -21.27 -8.76
CA ARG A 132 15.15 -21.67 -10.14
C ARG A 132 15.51 -20.49 -11.07
N LEU A 133 15.15 -19.26 -10.71
CA LEU A 133 15.39 -18.08 -11.53
C LEU A 133 16.44 -17.14 -10.89
N PRO A 134 17.16 -16.34 -11.70
CA PRO A 134 18.23 -15.46 -11.21
C PRO A 134 17.68 -14.14 -10.64
N TRP A 135 16.87 -14.24 -9.58
CA TRP A 135 16.30 -13.06 -8.92
C TRP A 135 17.37 -12.14 -8.33
N ARG A 136 17.12 -10.84 -8.42
CA ARG A 136 17.86 -9.75 -7.77
C ARG A 136 16.94 -8.60 -7.44
N TYR A 137 17.32 -7.77 -6.47
CA TYR A 137 16.61 -6.52 -6.21
C TYR A 137 17.15 -5.41 -7.11
N VAL A 138 16.25 -4.53 -7.55
CA VAL A 138 16.57 -3.40 -8.42
C VAL A 138 16.00 -2.12 -7.82
N GLY A 139 16.85 -1.10 -7.69
CA GLY A 139 16.48 0.25 -7.29
C GLY A 139 17.17 0.73 -6.01
N VAL A 140 17.64 1.98 -6.02
CA VAL A 140 18.36 2.57 -4.88
C VAL A 140 17.52 2.70 -3.60
N LEU A 141 16.20 2.77 -3.73
CA LEU A 141 15.21 2.80 -2.66
C LEU A 141 13.84 2.41 -3.24
N HIS A 142 12.97 1.81 -2.42
CA HIS A 142 11.71 1.21 -2.87
C HIS A 142 11.96 0.15 -3.97
N GLU A 143 12.99 -0.64 -3.72
CA GLU A 143 13.47 -1.72 -4.55
C GLU A 143 12.39 -2.76 -4.85
N TYR A 144 12.52 -3.44 -5.99
CA TYR A 144 11.63 -4.54 -6.38
C TYR A 144 12.46 -5.73 -6.85
N ILE A 145 11.90 -6.94 -6.69
CA ILE A 145 12.54 -8.17 -7.15
C ILE A 145 12.30 -8.37 -8.65
N ASP A 146 13.36 -8.71 -9.39
CA ASP A 146 13.34 -8.96 -10.82
C ASP A 146 14.26 -10.12 -11.19
N CYS A 147 13.94 -10.89 -12.22
CA CYS A 147 14.78 -11.97 -12.74
C CYS A 147 15.32 -11.71 -14.16
N GLY A 148 15.12 -10.51 -14.71
CA GLY A 148 15.57 -10.12 -16.05
C GLY A 148 14.84 -10.79 -17.21
N GLY A 149 13.69 -11.43 -16.95
CA GLY A 149 12.92 -12.17 -17.95
C GLY A 149 11.48 -12.45 -17.49
N PRO A 150 10.64 -13.03 -18.37
CA PRO A 150 9.27 -13.39 -18.01
C PRO A 150 9.27 -14.52 -16.97
N TYR A 151 8.26 -14.50 -16.11
CA TYR A 151 8.04 -15.54 -15.10
C TYR A 151 6.53 -15.72 -14.85
N THR A 152 6.14 -16.89 -14.34
CA THR A 152 4.75 -17.12 -13.95
C THR A 152 4.47 -16.57 -12.55
N LEU A 153 3.38 -15.83 -12.39
CA LEU A 153 2.99 -15.20 -11.13
C LEU A 153 1.65 -15.76 -10.62
N GLY A 154 1.67 -16.36 -9.44
CA GLY A 154 0.49 -16.76 -8.68
C GLY A 154 0.16 -15.78 -7.55
N THR A 155 -0.90 -16.06 -6.80
CA THR A 155 -1.25 -15.35 -5.55
C THR A 155 -1.10 -16.32 -4.39
N LEU A 156 -0.43 -15.91 -3.31
CA LEU A 156 -0.35 -16.73 -2.09
C LEU A 156 -1.64 -16.57 -1.29
N GLU A 157 -2.63 -17.41 -1.61
CA GLU A 157 -3.93 -17.35 -0.95
C GLU A 157 -3.85 -17.70 0.54
N GLY A 158 -4.69 -17.05 1.35
CA GLY A 158 -4.80 -17.32 2.79
C GLY A 158 -3.67 -16.74 3.64
N ALA A 159 -2.77 -15.94 3.06
CA ALA A 159 -1.72 -15.21 3.76
C ALA A 159 -1.60 -13.76 3.25
N HIS A 160 -1.36 -12.82 4.17
CA HIS A 160 -1.03 -11.44 3.85
C HIS A 160 -0.03 -10.88 4.85
N ILE A 161 0.74 -9.88 4.45
CA ILE A 161 1.64 -9.15 5.34
C ILE A 161 0.87 -7.93 5.86
N ARG A 162 0.88 -7.72 7.17
CA ARG A 162 0.37 -6.48 7.77
C ARG A 162 1.55 -5.60 8.16
N SER A 163 1.53 -4.38 7.65
CA SER A 163 2.47 -3.33 8.04
C SER A 163 2.19 -2.94 9.49
N VAL A 164 3.19 -3.10 10.35
CA VAL A 164 3.09 -2.71 11.78
C VAL A 164 4.00 -1.52 12.07
N GLY A 165 5.12 -1.42 11.38
CA GLY A 165 6.09 -0.35 11.54
C GLY A 165 6.79 -0.34 12.90
N GLY A 166 7.47 0.77 13.20
CA GLY A 166 8.30 0.89 14.40
C GLY A 166 9.72 0.33 14.23
N GLY A 167 10.13 0.00 13.00
CA GLY A 167 11.50 -0.38 12.67
C GLY A 167 12.55 0.69 12.98
N ALA A 168 13.82 0.31 12.97
CA ALA A 168 14.95 1.14 13.37
C ALA A 168 15.01 2.47 12.61
N ARG A 169 14.64 2.45 11.31
CA ARG A 169 14.62 3.64 10.44
C ARG A 169 13.66 4.74 10.88
N LEU A 170 12.67 4.41 11.71
CA LEU A 170 11.72 5.38 12.27
C LEU A 170 12.21 5.96 13.61
N ARG A 171 13.25 5.37 14.21
CA ARG A 171 13.88 5.88 15.43
C ARG A 171 14.99 6.87 15.07
N GLY A 172 14.98 8.05 15.69
CA GLY A 172 16.03 9.06 15.51
C GLY A 172 15.46 10.46 15.26
N GLU A 173 16.03 11.16 14.28
CA GLU A 173 15.81 12.60 13.98
C GLU A 173 14.37 13.00 13.56
N GLY A 174 13.41 12.07 13.62
CA GLY A 174 12.01 12.30 13.25
C GLY A 174 11.67 11.90 11.81
N LEU A 175 10.36 11.81 11.55
CA LEU A 175 9.81 11.36 10.26
C LEU A 175 10.22 12.26 9.10
N ARG A 176 10.19 13.58 9.29
CA ARG A 176 10.54 14.54 8.22
C ARG A 176 11.97 14.34 7.71
N GLN A 177 12.95 14.25 8.62
CA GLN A 177 14.36 14.08 8.27
C GLN A 177 14.62 12.74 7.58
N LYS A 178 13.91 11.67 7.99
CA LYS A 178 13.93 10.39 7.27
C LYS A 178 13.53 10.60 5.80
N TYR A 179 12.37 11.20 5.56
CA TYR A 179 11.88 11.35 4.19
C TYR A 179 12.68 12.34 3.34
N LEU A 180 13.33 13.34 3.95
CA LEU A 180 14.31 14.19 3.24
C LEU A 180 15.55 13.40 2.80
N ARG A 181 16.04 12.46 3.61
CA ARG A 181 17.14 11.56 3.20
C ARG A 181 16.69 10.62 2.07
N ASP A 182 15.49 10.07 2.19
CA ASP A 182 14.91 9.21 1.15
C ASP A 182 14.80 9.98 -0.19
N ALA A 183 14.35 11.24 -0.14
CA ALA A 183 14.35 12.12 -1.30
C ALA A 183 15.75 12.35 -1.88
N ALA A 184 16.76 12.65 -1.05
CA ALA A 184 18.13 12.86 -1.52
C ALA A 184 18.75 11.62 -2.19
N ILE A 185 18.45 10.41 -1.68
CA ILE A 185 18.87 9.15 -2.31
C ILE A 185 18.28 9.02 -3.72
N LEU A 186 16.99 9.33 -3.87
CA LEU A 186 16.29 9.24 -5.14
C LEU A 186 16.70 10.35 -6.12
N GLU A 187 17.01 11.55 -5.64
CA GLU A 187 17.61 12.62 -6.45
C GLU A 187 18.96 12.19 -7.04
N GLN A 188 19.82 11.56 -6.23
CA GLN A 188 21.09 11.01 -6.71
C GLN A 188 20.85 9.88 -7.74
N GLY A 189 19.91 8.97 -7.46
CA GLY A 189 19.53 7.92 -8.41
C GLY A 189 19.03 8.49 -9.75
N LEU A 190 18.29 9.61 -9.74
CA LEU A 190 17.84 10.31 -10.95
C LEU A 190 18.94 11.09 -11.66
N ALA A 191 20.03 11.47 -10.98
CA ALA A 191 21.19 12.04 -11.66
C ALA A 191 21.88 10.99 -12.56
N GLU A 192 21.88 9.73 -12.14
CA GLU A 192 22.44 8.59 -12.86
C GLU A 192 21.46 7.99 -13.88
N GLU A 193 20.18 7.91 -13.51
CA GLU A 193 19.09 7.38 -14.34
C GLU A 193 17.94 8.40 -14.52
N PRO A 194 18.10 9.49 -15.31
CA PRO A 194 17.11 10.57 -15.40
C PRO A 194 15.71 10.16 -15.90
N GLY A 195 15.63 9.04 -16.61
CA GLY A 195 14.39 8.46 -17.15
C GLY A 195 13.70 7.46 -16.22
N ASN A 196 14.23 7.19 -15.03
CA ASN A 196 13.68 6.19 -14.12
C ASN A 196 12.37 6.70 -13.49
N ALA A 197 11.24 6.29 -14.07
CA ALA A 197 9.91 6.74 -13.65
C ALA A 197 9.60 6.33 -12.20
N ARG A 198 10.05 5.15 -11.77
CA ARG A 198 9.85 4.68 -10.39
C ARG A 198 10.53 5.61 -9.38
N TYR A 199 11.76 6.06 -9.67
CA TYR A 199 12.44 7.01 -8.80
C TYR A 199 11.69 8.34 -8.71
N VAL A 200 11.18 8.88 -9.82
CA VAL A 200 10.36 10.12 -9.78
C VAL A 200 9.11 9.94 -8.93
N PHE A 201 8.44 8.77 -9.02
CA PHE A 201 7.25 8.46 -8.22
C PHE A 201 7.55 8.48 -6.72
N TYR A 202 8.55 7.71 -6.28
CA TYR A 202 8.87 7.63 -4.86
C TYR A 202 9.55 8.89 -4.32
N LEU A 203 10.15 9.69 -5.20
CA LEU A 203 10.71 10.96 -4.83
C LEU A 203 9.59 11.98 -4.54
N ALA A 204 8.55 12.00 -5.38
CA ALA A 204 7.32 12.75 -5.11
C ALA A 204 6.69 12.34 -3.78
N GLN A 205 6.63 11.04 -3.48
CA GLN A 205 6.14 10.52 -2.20
C GLN A 205 7.02 10.94 -1.02
N SER A 206 8.34 10.88 -1.17
CA SER A 206 9.29 11.29 -0.13
C SER A 206 9.14 12.78 0.20
N TRP A 207 8.97 13.65 -0.80
CA TRP A 207 8.68 15.06 -0.55
C TRP A 207 7.32 15.28 0.12
N ARG A 208 6.28 14.53 -0.26
CA ARG A 208 4.98 14.59 0.41
C ARG A 208 5.13 14.31 1.89
N ASP A 209 5.77 13.19 2.21
CA ASP A 209 5.90 12.70 3.59
C ASP A 209 6.92 13.52 4.40
N ALA A 210 7.81 14.26 3.73
CA ALA A 210 8.69 15.28 4.33
C ALA A 210 8.02 16.65 4.56
N GLY A 211 6.77 16.84 4.14
CA GLY A 211 6.07 18.13 4.24
C GLY A 211 6.54 19.16 3.22
N GLU A 212 6.92 18.73 2.02
CA GLU A 212 7.34 19.57 0.89
C GLU A 212 6.29 19.49 -0.26
N PRO A 213 5.06 20.00 -0.05
CA PRO A 213 3.92 19.73 -0.93
C PRO A 213 4.08 20.26 -2.35
N GLU A 214 4.73 21.40 -2.55
CA GLU A 214 4.97 21.97 -3.89
C GLU A 214 5.97 21.14 -4.71
N LYS A 215 7.06 20.67 -4.07
CA LYS A 215 8.02 19.76 -4.72
C LYS A 215 7.35 18.44 -5.07
N SER A 216 6.56 17.91 -4.14
CA SER A 216 5.80 16.68 -4.35
C SER A 216 4.80 16.80 -5.50
N LEU A 217 4.03 17.89 -5.56
CA LEU A 217 3.07 18.16 -6.63
C LEU A 217 3.76 18.18 -8.00
N ALA A 218 4.84 18.96 -8.14
CA ALA A 218 5.59 19.05 -9.39
C ALA A 218 6.19 17.70 -9.81
N ALA A 219 6.67 16.90 -8.85
CA ALA A 219 7.23 15.59 -9.11
C ALA A 219 6.17 14.56 -9.52
N TYR A 220 4.98 14.59 -8.92
CA TYR A 220 3.87 13.75 -9.36
C TYR A 220 3.34 14.15 -10.73
N ASP A 221 3.24 15.45 -11.04
CA ASP A 221 2.88 15.92 -12.38
C ASP A 221 3.90 15.42 -13.41
N ARG A 222 5.21 15.59 -13.14
CA ARG A 222 6.28 15.02 -13.97
C ARG A 222 6.13 13.51 -14.12
N ARG A 223 5.88 12.77 -13.03
CA ARG A 223 5.74 11.32 -13.07
C ARG A 223 4.57 10.90 -13.94
N ALA A 224 3.43 11.57 -13.83
CA ALA A 224 2.25 11.27 -14.63
C ALA A 224 2.50 11.46 -16.14
N ASP A 225 3.27 12.48 -16.51
CA ASP A 225 3.61 12.78 -17.91
C ASP A 225 4.59 11.78 -18.54
N MET A 226 5.38 11.07 -17.72
CA MET A 226 6.30 10.03 -18.21
C MET A 226 5.59 8.78 -18.78
N GLY A 227 4.29 8.59 -18.49
CA GLY A 227 3.55 7.40 -18.91
C GLY A 227 4.09 6.09 -18.28
N GLY A 228 4.04 4.99 -19.03
CA GLY A 228 4.52 3.68 -18.57
C GLY A 228 3.45 2.90 -17.79
N TRP A 229 3.78 2.41 -16.60
CA TRP A 229 2.85 1.60 -15.81
C TRP A 229 1.64 2.43 -15.33
N ASP A 230 0.46 2.09 -15.82
CA ASP A 230 -0.77 2.86 -15.65
C ASP A 230 -1.19 3.08 -14.18
N GLU A 231 -0.88 2.15 -13.27
CA GLU A 231 -1.23 2.29 -11.85
C GLU A 231 -0.40 3.36 -11.16
N GLU A 232 0.91 3.45 -11.44
CA GLU A 232 1.76 4.53 -10.94
C GLU A 232 1.35 5.88 -11.53
N VAL A 233 0.94 5.92 -12.81
CA VAL A 233 0.40 7.13 -13.44
C VAL A 233 -0.88 7.58 -12.75
N PHE A 234 -1.81 6.67 -12.49
CA PHE A 234 -3.04 6.94 -11.75
C PHE A 234 -2.75 7.49 -10.35
N CYS A 235 -1.93 6.79 -9.57
CA CYS A 235 -1.56 7.21 -8.21
C CYS A 235 -0.89 8.59 -8.22
N SER A 236 -0.04 8.87 -9.20
CA SER A 236 0.60 10.19 -9.35
C SER A 236 -0.44 11.29 -9.57
N ARG A 237 -1.38 11.09 -10.50
CA ARG A 237 -2.45 12.06 -10.78
C ARG A 237 -3.37 12.25 -9.57
N LEU A 238 -3.74 11.17 -8.89
CA LEU A 238 -4.58 11.22 -7.69
C LEU A 238 -3.90 12.01 -6.55
N TYR A 239 -2.63 11.72 -6.29
CA TYR A 239 -1.89 12.39 -5.22
C TYR A 239 -1.58 13.85 -5.56
N ALA A 240 -1.29 14.17 -6.83
CA ALA A 240 -1.22 15.54 -7.31
C ALA A 240 -2.54 16.31 -7.12
N ALA A 241 -3.69 15.69 -7.43
CA ALA A 241 -5.01 16.31 -7.22
C ALA A 241 -5.28 16.62 -5.73
N ARG A 242 -4.92 15.68 -4.83
CA ARG A 242 -5.03 15.87 -3.37
C ARG A 242 -4.11 16.97 -2.85
N LEU A 243 -2.88 17.02 -3.33
CA LEU A 243 -1.91 18.07 -2.99
C LEU A 243 -2.38 19.43 -3.48
N ALA A 244 -2.90 19.53 -4.71
CA ALA A 244 -3.48 20.76 -5.23
C ALA A 244 -4.66 21.25 -4.37
N ALA A 245 -5.53 20.34 -3.93
CA ALA A 245 -6.61 20.68 -3.00
C ALA A 245 -6.08 21.16 -1.64
N ALA A 246 -5.06 20.50 -1.08
CA ALA A 246 -4.44 20.88 0.19
C ALA A 246 -3.65 22.20 0.12
N LEU A 247 -3.12 22.55 -1.05
CA LEU A 247 -2.46 23.82 -1.35
C LEU A 247 -3.46 24.94 -1.72
N GLU A 248 -4.76 24.69 -1.57
CA GLU A 248 -5.83 25.66 -1.86
C GLU A 248 -5.76 26.21 -3.30
N ARG A 249 -5.35 25.35 -4.26
CA ARG A 249 -5.45 25.67 -5.68
C ARG A 249 -6.90 25.96 -6.07
N SER A 250 -7.08 26.66 -7.19
CA SER A 250 -8.41 27.05 -7.65
C SER A 250 -9.33 25.82 -7.79
N GLY A 251 -10.62 25.97 -7.45
CA GLY A 251 -11.56 24.86 -7.54
C GLY A 251 -11.67 24.26 -8.94
N ALA A 252 -11.47 25.06 -10.00
CA ALA A 252 -11.42 24.57 -11.38
C ALA A 252 -10.22 23.64 -11.62
N GLU A 253 -9.03 24.01 -11.13
CA GLU A 253 -7.82 23.18 -11.23
C GLU A 253 -7.98 21.88 -10.45
N VAL A 254 -8.48 21.93 -9.22
CA VAL A 254 -8.67 20.73 -8.38
C VAL A 254 -9.63 19.75 -9.05
N VAL A 255 -10.75 20.25 -9.59
CA VAL A 255 -11.72 19.43 -10.34
C VAL A 255 -11.08 18.80 -11.56
N ASP A 256 -10.36 19.56 -12.40
CA ASP A 256 -9.67 19.04 -13.59
C ASP A 256 -8.66 17.94 -13.22
N ARG A 257 -7.85 18.16 -12.17
CA ARG A 257 -6.86 17.18 -11.71
C ARG A 257 -7.51 15.85 -11.28
N TYR A 258 -8.61 15.89 -10.52
CA TYR A 258 -9.33 14.67 -10.14
C TYR A 258 -9.97 13.97 -11.35
N LEU A 259 -10.53 14.73 -12.30
CA LEU A 259 -11.10 14.16 -13.52
C LEU A 259 -10.02 13.48 -14.36
N ARG A 260 -8.85 14.09 -14.54
CA ARG A 260 -7.71 13.45 -15.24
C ARG A 260 -7.20 12.19 -14.53
N ALA A 261 -7.21 12.17 -13.19
CA ALA A 261 -6.90 10.97 -12.45
C ALA A 261 -7.92 9.86 -12.75
N HIS A 262 -9.22 10.18 -12.74
CA HIS A 262 -10.28 9.22 -13.09
C HIS A 262 -10.16 8.74 -14.54
N GLU A 263 -9.98 9.64 -15.50
CA GLU A 263 -9.83 9.33 -16.93
C GLU A 263 -8.68 8.36 -17.19
N SER A 264 -7.59 8.45 -16.41
CA SER A 264 -6.46 7.53 -16.56
C SER A 264 -6.71 6.12 -16.05
N ARG A 265 -7.66 5.95 -15.12
CA ARG A 265 -8.02 4.63 -14.60
C ARG A 265 -9.48 4.59 -14.11
N PRO A 266 -10.46 4.54 -15.02
CA PRO A 266 -11.88 4.70 -14.66
C PRO A 266 -12.45 3.61 -13.73
N ALA A 267 -11.76 2.47 -13.64
CA ALA A 267 -12.11 1.38 -12.72
C ALA A 267 -11.85 1.73 -11.24
N ARG A 268 -11.07 2.79 -10.96
CA ARG A 268 -10.69 3.19 -9.60
C ARG A 268 -11.64 4.27 -9.05
N ALA A 269 -12.27 3.98 -7.91
CA ALA A 269 -13.25 4.85 -7.26
C ALA A 269 -12.63 6.08 -6.58
N GLU A 270 -11.35 6.02 -6.19
CA GLU A 270 -10.71 6.98 -5.30
C GLU A 270 -10.73 8.42 -5.82
N ALA A 271 -10.51 8.62 -7.12
CA ALA A 271 -10.45 9.96 -7.71
C ALA A 271 -11.82 10.65 -7.67
N LEU A 272 -12.89 9.96 -8.09
CA LEU A 272 -14.24 10.53 -8.06
C LEU A 272 -14.81 10.62 -6.64
N GLY A 273 -14.47 9.67 -5.77
CA GLY A 273 -14.84 9.74 -4.36
C GLY A 273 -14.20 10.94 -3.65
N ALA A 274 -12.90 11.16 -3.86
CA ALA A 274 -12.20 12.32 -3.33
C ALA A 274 -12.72 13.64 -3.91
N LEU A 275 -13.10 13.66 -5.20
CA LEU A 275 -13.75 14.80 -5.83
C LEU A 275 -15.14 15.09 -5.23
N ALA A 276 -15.94 14.06 -4.95
CA ALA A 276 -17.24 14.22 -4.27
C ALA A 276 -17.06 14.91 -2.92
N ARG A 277 -16.13 14.40 -2.11
CA ARG A 277 -15.78 14.98 -0.81
C ARG A 277 -15.27 16.42 -0.94
N HIS A 278 -14.44 16.71 -1.93
CA HIS A 278 -13.95 18.07 -2.18
C HIS A 278 -15.12 19.02 -2.51
N CYS A 279 -16.02 18.61 -3.41
CA CYS A 279 -17.21 19.37 -3.79
C CYS A 279 -18.19 19.58 -2.64
N ARG A 280 -18.23 18.67 -1.66
CA ARG A 280 -19.01 18.82 -0.43
C ARG A 280 -18.42 19.86 0.50
N LEU A 281 -17.10 19.83 0.72
CA LEU A 281 -16.45 20.63 1.77
C LEU A 281 -16.01 22.05 1.35
N ASN A 282 -15.78 22.31 0.06
CA ASN A 282 -15.13 23.55 -0.41
C ASN A 282 -16.06 24.42 -1.26
N GLY A 283 -17.10 24.98 -0.62
CA GLY A 283 -18.18 25.69 -1.31
C GLY A 283 -19.13 24.69 -1.97
N PRO A 284 -20.14 24.20 -1.24
CA PRO A 284 -20.88 23.00 -1.61
C PRO A 284 -21.48 23.04 -3.03
N ARG A 285 -21.00 22.14 -3.89
CA ARG A 285 -21.52 21.92 -5.26
C ARG A 285 -22.33 20.62 -5.30
N TRP A 286 -23.44 20.57 -4.55
CA TRP A 286 -24.22 19.35 -4.33
C TRP A 286 -24.58 18.57 -5.61
N PRO A 287 -25.04 19.18 -6.71
CA PRO A 287 -25.32 18.44 -7.94
C PRO A 287 -24.08 17.75 -8.53
N LEU A 288 -22.90 18.38 -8.45
CA LEU A 288 -21.66 17.76 -8.92
C LEU A 288 -21.18 16.68 -7.95
N ALA A 289 -21.22 16.95 -6.64
CA ALA A 289 -20.85 15.98 -5.61
C ALA A 289 -21.66 14.69 -5.75
N HIS A 290 -22.97 14.82 -5.97
CA HIS A 290 -23.88 13.70 -6.20
C HIS A 290 -23.54 12.92 -7.47
N LEU A 291 -23.34 13.61 -8.60
CA LEU A 291 -23.00 12.99 -9.87
C LEU A 291 -21.72 12.15 -9.79
N VAL A 292 -20.66 12.70 -9.19
CA VAL A 292 -19.37 11.99 -9.11
C VAL A 292 -19.36 10.94 -8.00
N ALA A 293 -20.05 11.15 -6.88
CA ALA A 293 -20.21 10.12 -5.84
C ALA A 293 -20.98 8.91 -6.36
N ARG A 294 -22.04 9.13 -7.15
CA ARG A 294 -22.81 8.05 -7.76
C ARG A 294 -21.93 7.21 -8.69
N GLN A 295 -21.00 7.82 -9.43
CA GLN A 295 -20.04 7.05 -10.23
C GLN A 295 -18.96 6.39 -9.38
N ALA A 296 -18.47 7.03 -8.32
CA ALA A 296 -17.49 6.44 -7.40
C ALA A 296 -18.02 5.19 -6.69
N ALA A 297 -19.33 5.12 -6.41
CA ALA A 297 -19.95 4.00 -5.69
C ALA A 297 -20.30 2.77 -6.57
N ARG A 298 -20.01 2.81 -7.88
CA ARG A 298 -20.36 1.74 -8.82
C ARG A 298 -19.30 0.65 -9.01
N PRO A 299 -18.00 0.96 -9.13
CA PRO A 299 -17.00 -0.06 -9.42
C PRO A 299 -16.91 -1.09 -8.28
N PRO A 300 -16.72 -2.38 -8.60
CA PRO A 300 -16.30 -3.35 -7.59
C PRO A 300 -14.87 -3.07 -7.14
N PHE A 301 -14.40 -3.78 -6.11
CA PHE A 301 -12.99 -3.75 -5.73
C PHE A 301 -12.11 -4.15 -6.93
N PRO A 302 -11.06 -3.37 -7.29
CA PRO A 302 -10.30 -3.56 -8.51
C PRO A 302 -9.30 -4.72 -8.40
N SER A 303 -8.83 -5.21 -9.55
CA SER A 303 -7.71 -6.17 -9.62
C SER A 303 -6.32 -5.52 -9.60
N ASP A 304 -6.28 -4.19 -9.42
CA ASP A 304 -5.08 -3.39 -9.27
C ASP A 304 -4.22 -3.85 -8.11
N VAL A 305 -2.91 -3.62 -8.22
CA VAL A 305 -1.90 -4.07 -7.25
C VAL A 305 -1.24 -2.92 -6.49
N LEU A 306 -1.29 -1.68 -6.98
CA LEU A 306 -0.63 -0.54 -6.36
C LEU A 306 -1.60 0.34 -5.58
N PHE A 307 -1.40 0.35 -4.25
CA PHE A 307 -2.01 1.28 -3.31
C PHE A 307 -3.52 1.48 -3.50
N VAL A 308 -4.27 0.38 -3.52
CA VAL A 308 -5.74 0.42 -3.57
C VAL A 308 -6.27 0.83 -2.20
N GLU A 309 -7.06 1.90 -2.14
CA GLU A 309 -7.64 2.40 -0.89
C GLU A 309 -8.97 1.70 -0.62
N HIS A 310 -8.93 0.65 0.17
CA HIS A 310 -10.05 -0.26 0.41
C HIS A 310 -11.33 0.46 0.89
N GLU A 311 -11.18 1.50 1.72
CA GLU A 311 -12.31 2.23 2.29
C GLU A 311 -13.23 2.89 1.25
N TRP A 312 -12.70 3.29 0.08
CA TRP A 312 -13.53 3.86 -0.99
C TRP A 312 -14.53 2.86 -1.57
N TYR A 313 -14.15 1.58 -1.60
CA TYR A 313 -15.01 0.48 -2.08
C TYR A 313 -15.89 -0.08 -0.98
N ALA A 314 -15.39 -0.04 0.26
CA ALA A 314 -16.04 -0.68 1.39
C ALA A 314 -17.19 0.18 1.96
N TRP A 315 -17.02 1.50 2.06
CA TRP A 315 -18.05 2.37 2.64
C TRP A 315 -18.01 3.84 2.19
N ARG A 316 -16.83 4.45 1.96
CA ARG A 316 -16.72 5.91 1.79
C ARG A 316 -17.44 6.44 0.57
N ALA A 317 -17.35 5.77 -0.58
CA ALA A 317 -18.04 6.25 -1.79
C ALA A 317 -19.57 6.22 -1.61
N LEU A 318 -20.08 5.18 -0.92
CA LEU A 318 -21.50 5.06 -0.62
C LEU A 318 -21.97 6.09 0.41
N ASP A 319 -21.12 6.44 1.39
CA ASP A 319 -21.40 7.51 2.36
C ASP A 319 -21.41 8.90 1.72
N GLU A 320 -20.44 9.22 0.85
CA GLU A 320 -20.45 10.48 0.11
C GLU A 320 -21.68 10.57 -0.82
N LEU A 321 -22.11 9.46 -1.42
CA LEU A 321 -23.36 9.40 -2.19
C LEU A 321 -24.58 9.65 -1.31
N ALA A 322 -24.66 9.02 -0.13
CA ALA A 322 -25.78 9.19 0.80
C ALA A 322 -25.97 10.65 1.20
N VAL A 323 -24.86 11.34 1.54
CA VAL A 323 -24.88 12.75 1.93
C VAL A 323 -25.25 13.64 0.74
N ALA A 324 -24.61 13.45 -0.41
CA ALA A 324 -24.88 14.29 -1.58
C ALA A 324 -26.31 14.13 -2.11
N ALA A 325 -26.85 12.90 -2.12
CA ALA A 325 -28.21 12.59 -2.53
C ALA A 325 -29.26 13.36 -1.71
N TYR A 326 -29.09 13.42 -0.39
CA TYR A 326 -29.99 14.18 0.49
C TYR A 326 -30.05 15.67 0.08
N TRP A 327 -28.90 16.29 -0.15
CA TRP A 327 -28.81 17.72 -0.44
C TRP A 327 -29.32 18.10 -1.83
N VAL A 328 -29.42 17.14 -2.76
CA VAL A 328 -30.07 17.36 -4.07
C VAL A 328 -31.55 16.96 -4.07
N GLY A 329 -32.10 16.50 -2.94
CA GLY A 329 -33.51 16.10 -2.79
C GLY A 329 -33.81 14.63 -3.14
N GLU A 330 -32.78 13.83 -3.42
CA GLU A 330 -32.89 12.39 -3.71
C GLU A 330 -32.92 11.58 -2.39
N TYR A 331 -33.96 11.82 -1.58
CA TYR A 331 -34.07 11.27 -0.23
C TYR A 331 -34.16 9.74 -0.18
N ASP A 332 -34.81 9.11 -1.17
CA ASP A 332 -34.90 7.65 -1.23
C ASP A 332 -33.52 7.02 -1.49
N GLU A 333 -32.70 7.59 -2.39
CA GLU A 333 -31.33 7.11 -2.62
C GLU A 333 -30.46 7.32 -1.38
N SER A 334 -30.59 8.48 -0.71
CA SER A 334 -29.90 8.73 0.56
C SER A 334 -30.25 7.69 1.61
N ARG A 335 -31.55 7.34 1.76
CA ARG A 335 -32.05 6.30 2.65
C ARG A 335 -31.44 4.95 2.32
N GLU A 336 -31.51 4.52 1.06
CA GLU A 336 -30.98 3.22 0.61
C GLU A 336 -29.48 3.09 0.85
N CYS A 337 -28.72 4.15 0.59
CA CYS A 337 -27.29 4.18 0.87
C CYS A 337 -27.01 4.03 2.38
N CYS A 338 -27.73 4.77 3.24
CA CYS A 338 -27.58 4.66 4.69
C CYS A 338 -27.96 3.26 5.21
N GLU A 339 -29.05 2.67 4.71
CA GLU A 339 -29.47 1.32 5.10
C GLU A 339 -28.42 0.27 4.70
N ARG A 340 -27.84 0.37 3.49
CA ARG A 340 -26.74 -0.49 3.05
C ARG A 340 -25.48 -0.32 3.90
N LEU A 341 -25.10 0.91 4.24
CA LEU A 341 -23.96 1.18 5.11
C LEU A 341 -24.13 0.57 6.52
N LEU A 342 -25.34 0.66 7.08
CA LEU A 342 -25.65 0.12 8.40
C LEU A 342 -25.81 -1.41 8.40
N ALA A 343 -26.26 -2.00 7.30
CA ALA A 343 -26.34 -3.45 7.15
C ALA A 343 -24.96 -4.11 6.98
N GLY A 344 -23.95 -3.37 6.50
CA GLY A 344 -22.59 -3.87 6.33
C GLY A 344 -21.72 -3.76 7.59
N ASP A 345 -20.67 -4.58 7.62
CA ASP A 345 -19.66 -4.59 8.69
C ASP A 345 -18.47 -3.64 8.41
N ALA A 346 -18.41 -3.07 7.21
CA ALA A 346 -17.29 -2.24 6.77
C ALA A 346 -17.36 -0.78 7.25
N LEU A 347 -18.52 -0.33 7.75
CA LEU A 347 -18.69 1.02 8.27
C LEU A 347 -18.01 1.13 9.65
N PRO A 348 -17.03 2.05 9.83
CA PRO A 348 -16.38 2.24 11.13
C PRO A 348 -17.37 2.63 12.24
N ALA A 349 -17.12 2.13 13.44
CA ALA A 349 -18.05 2.26 14.57
C ALA A 349 -18.35 3.72 14.95
N ASP A 350 -17.35 4.60 14.84
CA ASP A 350 -17.44 6.04 15.10
C ASP A 350 -18.30 6.79 14.07
N HIS A 351 -18.51 6.22 12.88
CA HIS A 351 -19.42 6.79 11.88
C HIS A 351 -20.86 6.28 11.99
N ARG A 352 -21.10 5.19 12.73
CA ARG A 352 -22.41 4.50 12.76
C ARG A 352 -23.55 5.36 13.27
N ASP A 353 -23.34 6.09 14.37
CA ASP A 353 -24.35 7.00 14.93
C ASP A 353 -24.67 8.16 13.99
N ARG A 354 -23.67 8.68 13.26
CA ARG A 354 -23.88 9.70 12.24
C ARG A 354 -24.74 9.18 11.09
N VAL A 355 -24.45 7.97 10.59
CA VAL A 355 -25.23 7.35 9.50
C VAL A 355 -26.66 7.04 9.95
N LEU A 356 -26.87 6.61 11.20
CA LEU A 356 -28.22 6.46 11.78
C LEU A 356 -29.01 7.77 11.77
N ARG A 357 -28.39 8.89 12.18
CA ARG A 357 -29.03 10.21 12.10
C ARG A 357 -29.34 10.59 10.65
N ASN A 358 -28.40 10.38 9.73
CA ASN A 358 -28.60 10.65 8.31
C ASN A 358 -29.77 9.85 7.73
N LEU A 359 -29.93 8.59 8.13
CA LEU A 359 -31.07 7.76 7.77
C LEU A 359 -32.40 8.35 8.29
N GLU A 360 -32.43 8.84 9.53
CA GLU A 360 -33.62 9.51 10.06
C GLU A 360 -33.98 10.78 9.28
N PHE A 361 -32.98 11.59 8.91
CA PHE A 361 -33.19 12.77 8.08
C PHE A 361 -33.75 12.40 6.69
N ALA A 362 -33.15 11.41 6.02
CA ALA A 362 -33.63 10.92 4.73
C ALA A 362 -35.08 10.41 4.80
N ARG A 363 -35.47 9.74 5.90
CA ARG A 363 -36.85 9.26 6.11
C ARG A 363 -37.86 10.39 6.34
N ARG A 364 -37.43 11.52 6.93
CA ARG A 364 -38.29 12.68 7.19
C ARG A 364 -38.49 13.57 5.95
N GLY A 365 -37.56 13.54 4.99
CA GLY A 365 -37.62 14.33 3.76
C GLY A 365 -37.44 15.84 3.99
N ALA A 366 -37.83 16.65 2.99
CA ALA A 366 -37.71 18.10 2.99
C ALA A 366 -38.50 18.77 4.15
N GLY A 367 -37.86 18.98 5.29
CA GLY A 367 -38.46 19.59 6.48
C GLY A 367 -37.68 19.41 7.78
N ALA A 368 -36.69 18.53 7.82
CA ALA A 368 -35.83 18.33 8.98
C ALA A 368 -34.53 19.16 8.88
N PRO A 369 -34.11 19.87 9.96
CA PRO A 369 -32.88 20.65 9.93
C PRO A 369 -31.64 19.73 9.90
N GLY A 370 -30.98 19.69 8.73
CA GLY A 370 -29.58 19.31 8.48
C GLY A 370 -29.21 17.83 8.57
N LEU A 371 -28.31 17.35 7.70
CA LEU A 371 -27.50 16.16 8.01
C LEU A 371 -26.38 16.55 8.99
N VAL A 372 -25.86 15.57 9.74
CA VAL A 372 -24.66 15.81 10.55
C VAL A 372 -23.44 15.55 9.68
N ASP A 373 -22.74 16.62 9.30
CA ASP A 373 -21.41 16.53 8.70
C ASP A 373 -20.36 16.13 9.76
N ALA A 374 -19.35 15.38 9.31
CA ALA A 374 -18.20 14.94 10.10
C ALA A 374 -17.28 16.09 10.50
#